data_AF-A0A956JGW0-F1
#
_entry.id   AF-A0A956JGW0-F1
#
_cell.length_a   1.000
_cell.length_b   1.000
_cell.length_c   1.000
_cell.angle_alpha   90.00
_cell.angle_beta   90.00
_cell.angle_gamma   90.00
#
_symmetry.space_group_name_H-M   'P 1'
#
loop_
_entity.id
_entity.type
_entity.pdbx_description
1 polymer ?
#
loop_
_entity_poly.entity_id
_entity_poly.type
_entity_poly.pdbx_seq_one_letter_code
_entity_poly.pdbx_strand_id
1 'polypeptide(L)'
;MVETLEIALEFARAEATGDPHAFRFAPQSYIVRTPRGAFGSSEFRWDHEFLERLDRIRRPGQDPSVLAEVGETLRRFLAPAGWEALEQRLTAAVRQRQPVQLTIRSAAAELFALPWELLSLHATGQSLGGLPGVLVRYEWPGTATIPALADEGSGRLVVAWSAAGGEVPAAEHIGAIQASALAGALVFDPDADVIAHASPERLAAALSEGEGGSRPITALHLLCHGGRRGGSFGLVLDGDAADDPPALLDPARLQQLLAPHAGTLRLVVLAACDSGNQGDPGGRLGSAAQRLHRAGFAAVVASRYPLSVAGSTRLFTTFYRQLVADRRPVEVAFVAARTALTSHTQSLDWASVQLYSRAADGTHSQLFDSPQASAGSREPTVSEPGGAPHAAHARTRRRLPAIAALIGGGAVLAAVAGALLGEGEGEGEAPTAQASAPASPAGTEPPTVASTGAVEAATSAGEPAEAVAGEAESAESDAETTTADDEDAVEATPSPTIAKTSAQTKKKKAATTSPKASVDCSSGVKSYVRTLLPPGEGPVVRLVIKANEAGALTATGGAAAEAAKARLRGGSAAKVAKHAGDALPCHFRYEWAQPP
;
A
#
# COMPACT_ATOMS: atom_id res chain seq x y z
N MET A 1 -26.37 1.87 21.79
CA MET A 1 -25.19 1.88 20.91
C MET A 1 -24.17 2.82 21.55
N VAL A 2 -22.90 2.43 21.65
CA VAL A 2 -21.87 3.34 22.16
C VAL A 2 -21.64 4.39 21.08
N GLU A 3 -21.77 5.66 21.43
CA GLU A 3 -21.53 6.79 20.52
C GLU A 3 -20.08 6.75 20.01
N THR A 4 -19.85 6.97 18.72
CA THR A 4 -18.49 6.99 18.14
C THR A 4 -17.79 8.29 18.52
N LEU A 5 -16.54 8.23 19.01
CA LEU A 5 -15.73 9.42 19.22
C LEU A 5 -15.20 9.92 17.87
N GLU A 6 -15.71 11.06 17.40
CA GLU A 6 -15.25 11.70 16.16
C GLU A 6 -14.20 12.78 16.45
N ILE A 7 -13.08 12.71 15.74
CA ILE A 7 -11.99 13.69 15.79
C ILE A 7 -11.68 14.08 14.35
N ALA A 8 -11.82 15.36 14.00
CA ALA A 8 -11.34 15.92 12.74
C ALA A 8 -10.12 16.80 12.99
N LEU A 9 -9.03 16.52 12.29
CA LEU A 9 -7.87 17.39 12.15
C LEU A 9 -7.91 18.00 10.75
N GLU A 10 -8.18 19.30 10.69
CA GLU A 10 -8.21 20.02 9.41
C GLU A 10 -6.92 20.83 9.24
N PHE A 11 -6.18 20.52 8.18
CA PHE A 11 -4.90 21.14 7.88
C PHE A 11 -5.03 22.12 6.72
N ALA A 12 -4.34 23.24 6.84
CA ALA A 12 -4.08 24.15 5.73
C ALA A 12 -2.66 24.70 5.85
N ARG A 13 -1.96 24.92 4.74
CA ARG A 13 -0.68 25.66 4.80
C ARG A 13 -0.93 27.09 5.27
N ALA A 14 -0.05 27.60 6.13
CA ALA A 14 -0.06 28.99 6.57
C ALA A 14 0.23 29.96 5.41
N GLU A 15 1.00 29.51 4.42
CA GLU A 15 1.31 30.24 3.19
C GLU A 15 0.66 29.57 1.97
N ALA A 16 0.28 30.39 0.97
CA ALA A 16 -0.32 29.91 -0.28
C ALA A 16 -1.52 28.96 -0.06
N THR A 17 -2.35 29.26 0.94
CA THR A 17 -3.50 28.45 1.37
C THR A 17 -4.50 28.16 0.25
N GLY A 18 -4.58 29.03 -0.76
CA GLY A 18 -5.48 28.88 -1.91
C GLY A 18 -5.00 27.92 -3.01
N ASP A 19 -3.73 27.50 -3.02
CA ASP A 19 -3.23 26.49 -3.95
C ASP A 19 -2.82 25.23 -3.18
N PRO A 20 -3.61 24.14 -3.25
CA PRO A 20 -3.31 22.87 -2.58
C PRO A 20 -1.98 22.22 -3.01
N HIS A 21 -1.41 22.62 -4.14
CA HIS A 21 -0.20 22.05 -4.72
C HIS A 21 1.03 22.98 -4.66
N ALA A 22 0.93 24.15 -4.00
CA ALA A 22 2.06 25.06 -3.78
C ALA A 22 3.06 24.57 -2.72
N PHE A 23 3.45 23.31 -2.80
CA PHE A 23 4.43 22.65 -1.95
C PHE A 23 5.85 23.15 -2.20
N ARG A 24 6.69 23.16 -1.15
CA ARG A 24 8.12 23.46 -1.22
C ARG A 24 8.92 22.44 -0.40
N PHE A 25 10.08 22.04 -0.90
CA PHE A 25 11.06 21.20 -0.18
C PHE A 25 11.81 22.02 0.89
N ALA A 26 11.07 22.52 1.87
CA ALA A 26 11.54 23.32 2.98
C ALA A 26 10.65 23.08 4.22
N PRO A 27 11.05 23.52 5.41
CA PRO A 27 10.12 23.65 6.52
C PRO A 27 8.91 24.49 6.11
N GLN A 28 7.72 24.01 6.43
CA GLN A 28 6.46 24.68 6.10
C GLN A 28 5.56 24.69 7.34
N SER A 29 4.94 25.84 7.60
CA SER A 29 3.95 25.97 8.67
C SER A 29 2.57 25.59 8.18
N TYR A 30 1.85 24.85 9.03
CA TYR A 30 0.50 24.36 8.83
C TYR A 30 -0.37 24.83 9.97
N ILE A 31 -1.51 25.43 9.62
CA ILE A 31 -2.58 25.72 10.55
C ILE A 31 -3.43 24.46 10.68
N VAL A 32 -3.68 24.05 11.92
CA VAL A 32 -4.46 22.86 12.26
C VAL A 32 -5.70 23.29 13.04
N ARG A 33 -6.88 23.09 12.46
CA ARG A 33 -8.14 23.26 13.18
C ARG A 33 -8.52 21.95 13.86
N THR A 34 -8.78 22.04 15.16
CA THR A 34 -9.18 20.91 16.00
C THR A 34 -10.71 20.84 16.13
N PRO A 35 -11.30 19.72 16.62
CA PRO A 35 -12.76 19.53 16.64
C PRO A 35 -13.56 20.61 17.41
N ARG A 36 -12.94 21.29 18.38
CA ARG A 36 -13.58 22.38 19.14
C ARG A 36 -13.46 23.75 18.47
N GLY A 37 -13.00 23.80 17.23
CA GLY A 37 -12.80 25.03 16.47
C GLY A 37 -11.54 25.82 16.86
N ALA A 38 -10.73 25.33 17.80
CA ALA A 38 -9.45 25.94 18.13
C ALA A 38 -8.43 25.70 17.02
N PHE A 39 -7.61 26.71 16.76
CA PHE A 39 -6.53 26.65 15.77
C PHE A 39 -5.19 26.51 16.49
N GLY A 40 -4.40 25.53 16.04
CA GLY A 40 -2.99 25.41 16.33
C GLY A 40 -2.16 25.73 15.10
N SER A 41 -0.87 26.01 15.31
CA SER A 41 0.10 26.11 14.22
C SER A 41 1.21 25.13 14.49
N SER A 42 1.64 24.41 13.47
CA SER A 42 2.81 23.55 13.56
C SER A 42 3.65 23.59 12.31
N GLU A 43 4.95 23.40 12.45
CA GLU A 43 5.89 23.34 11.35
C GLU A 43 6.26 21.89 11.04
N PHE A 44 6.18 21.52 9.77
CA PHE A 44 6.69 20.25 9.28
C PHE A 44 7.95 20.47 8.45
N ARG A 45 9.00 19.69 8.73
CA ARG A 45 10.28 19.76 8.03
C ARG A 45 10.30 18.75 6.88
N TRP A 46 10.14 19.24 5.66
CA TRP A 46 10.25 18.44 4.43
C TRP A 46 11.70 18.37 3.93
N ASP A 47 12.58 17.82 4.76
CA ASP A 47 13.98 17.63 4.40
C ASP A 47 14.24 16.29 3.68
N HIS A 48 15.42 16.18 3.08
CA HIS A 48 15.81 15.00 2.33
C HIS A 48 15.82 13.74 3.19
N GLU A 49 16.26 13.85 4.45
CA GLU A 49 16.33 12.74 5.38
C GLU A 49 14.94 12.17 5.67
N PHE A 50 13.94 13.02 5.92
CA PHE A 50 12.57 12.54 6.13
C PHE A 50 11.99 11.88 4.86
N LEU A 51 12.25 12.43 3.68
CA LEU A 51 11.82 11.82 2.42
C LEU A 51 12.48 10.46 2.17
N GLU A 52 13.76 10.30 2.51
CA GLU A 52 14.45 9.01 2.46
C GLU A 52 13.85 8.01 3.45
N ARG A 53 13.45 8.45 4.65
CA ARG A 53 12.72 7.57 5.60
C ARG A 53 11.37 7.13 5.02
N LEU A 54 10.61 8.02 4.39
CA LEU A 54 9.36 7.65 3.71
C LEU A 54 9.59 6.62 2.58
N ASP A 55 10.66 6.78 1.80
CA ASP A 55 11.00 5.80 0.77
C ASP A 55 11.48 4.46 1.37
N ARG A 56 12.19 4.47 2.50
CA ARG A 56 12.60 3.27 3.23
C ARG A 56 11.40 2.47 3.73
N ILE A 57 10.40 3.11 4.35
CA ILE A 57 9.22 2.40 4.87
C ILE A 57 8.34 1.84 3.75
N ARG A 58 8.39 2.42 2.55
CA ARG A 58 7.70 1.88 1.38
C ARG A 58 8.29 0.55 0.90
N ARG A 59 9.58 0.31 1.10
CA ARG A 59 10.27 -0.90 0.60
C ARG A 59 10.04 -2.10 1.53
N PRO A 60 9.95 -3.34 1.01
CA PRO A 60 9.87 -4.53 1.85
C PRO A 60 11.03 -4.65 2.84
N GLY A 61 10.79 -5.35 3.96
CA GLY A 61 11.81 -5.57 5.00
C GLY A 61 12.08 -4.32 5.83
N GLN A 62 11.01 -3.59 6.18
CA GLN A 62 11.12 -2.34 6.92
C GLN A 62 11.75 -2.56 8.30
N ASP A 63 12.71 -1.69 8.62
CA ASP A 63 13.30 -1.61 9.95
C ASP A 63 12.29 -0.96 10.93
N PRO A 64 11.91 -1.65 12.03
CA PRO A 64 10.98 -1.11 13.02
C PRO A 64 11.42 0.24 13.62
N SER A 65 12.72 0.52 13.68
CA SER A 65 13.24 1.81 14.17
C SER A 65 12.80 2.96 13.28
N VAL A 66 12.80 2.77 11.95
CA VAL A 66 12.36 3.79 10.98
C VAL A 66 10.87 4.06 11.13
N LEU A 67 10.07 3.02 11.38
CA LEU A 67 8.63 3.17 11.63
C LEU A 67 8.38 4.02 12.88
N ALA A 68 9.11 3.74 13.97
CA ALA A 68 9.03 4.51 15.21
C ALA A 68 9.49 5.96 15.03
N GLU A 69 10.58 6.20 14.29
CA GLU A 69 11.08 7.55 13.98
C GLU A 69 10.07 8.38 13.17
N VAL A 70 9.41 7.75 12.18
CA VAL A 70 8.35 8.40 11.40
C VAL A 70 7.17 8.72 12.31
N GLY A 71 6.70 7.75 13.11
CA GLY A 71 5.60 7.95 14.06
C GLY A 71 5.86 9.07 15.07
N GLU A 72 7.06 9.13 15.62
CA GLU A 72 7.51 10.19 16.54
C GLU A 72 7.63 11.55 15.84
N THR A 73 8.05 11.57 14.58
CA THR A 73 8.09 12.80 13.78
C THR A 73 6.67 13.36 13.56
N LEU A 74 5.69 12.50 13.26
CA LEU A 74 4.28 12.90 13.16
C LEU A 74 3.71 13.39 14.50
N ARG A 75 4.09 12.74 15.61
CA ARG A 75 3.67 13.15 16.96
C ARG A 75 4.21 14.53 17.31
N ARG A 76 5.52 14.77 17.10
CA ARG A 76 6.14 16.09 17.30
C ARG A 76 5.53 17.15 16.39
N PHE A 77 5.16 16.79 15.16
CA PHE A 77 4.42 17.67 14.27
C PHE A 77 3.06 18.08 14.86
N LEU A 78 2.29 17.18 15.49
CA LEU A 78 0.98 17.59 16.01
C LEU A 78 1.02 18.20 17.42
N ALA A 79 2.12 18.03 18.17
CA ALA A 79 2.21 18.51 19.56
C ALA A 79 1.92 20.02 19.72
N PRO A 80 2.49 20.95 18.93
CA PRO A 80 2.18 22.38 19.02
C PRO A 80 0.72 22.72 18.73
N ALA A 81 0.01 21.85 18.01
CA ALA A 81 -1.40 22.01 17.67
C ALA A 81 -2.36 21.44 18.74
N GLY A 82 -1.86 21.09 19.92
CA GLY A 82 -2.68 20.59 21.03
C GLY A 82 -3.04 19.11 20.93
N TRP A 83 -2.25 18.32 20.21
CA TRP A 83 -2.47 16.88 20.05
C TRP A 83 -2.60 16.14 21.38
N GLU A 84 -1.84 16.50 22.41
CA GLU A 84 -1.82 15.81 23.70
C GLU A 84 -3.22 15.68 24.33
N ALA A 85 -4.05 16.73 24.29
CA ALA A 85 -5.41 16.68 24.81
C ALA A 85 -6.33 15.78 23.97
N LEU A 86 -6.12 15.73 22.65
CA LEU A 86 -6.84 14.82 21.76
C LEU A 86 -6.41 13.37 21.95
N GLU A 87 -5.11 13.13 22.15
CA GLU A 87 -4.52 11.83 22.44
C GLU A 87 -5.09 11.25 23.74
N GLN A 88 -5.22 12.05 24.80
CA GLN A 88 -5.82 11.63 26.06
C GLN A 88 -7.29 11.19 25.88
N ARG A 89 -8.08 11.95 25.12
CA ARG A 89 -9.48 11.60 24.80
C ARG A 89 -9.58 10.33 23.97
N LEU A 90 -8.74 10.21 22.95
CA LEU A 90 -8.67 9.02 22.10
C LEU A 90 -8.29 7.79 22.93
N THR A 91 -7.26 7.89 23.77
CA THR A 91 -6.80 6.79 24.63
C THR A 91 -7.88 6.38 25.63
N ALA A 92 -8.63 7.33 26.19
CA ALA A 92 -9.76 7.05 27.07
C ALA A 92 -10.86 6.28 26.34
N ALA A 93 -11.25 6.71 25.12
CA ALA A 93 -12.24 6.02 24.30
C ALA A 93 -11.80 4.58 23.94
N VAL A 94 -10.53 4.40 23.53
CA VAL A 94 -9.98 3.07 23.24
C VAL A 94 -10.04 2.16 24.47
N ARG A 95 -9.67 2.65 25.67
CA ARG A 95 -9.78 1.88 26.92
C ARG A 95 -11.23 1.49 27.25
N GLN A 96 -12.19 2.34 26.90
CA GLN A 96 -13.62 2.09 27.08
C GLN A 96 -14.24 1.24 25.95
N ARG A 97 -13.44 0.78 24.98
CA ARG A 97 -13.90 0.09 23.76
C ARG A 97 -14.93 0.90 22.96
N GLN A 98 -14.87 2.23 23.07
CA GLN A 98 -15.63 3.16 22.24
C GLN A 98 -14.96 3.26 20.86
N PRO A 99 -15.70 3.10 19.75
CA PRO A 99 -15.15 3.32 18.42
C PRO A 99 -14.63 4.76 18.27
N VAL A 100 -13.50 4.93 17.61
CA VAL A 100 -12.90 6.25 17.35
C VAL A 100 -12.75 6.44 15.85
N GLN A 101 -13.15 7.58 15.33
CA GLN A 101 -12.88 7.97 13.94
C GLN A 101 -12.05 9.25 13.91
N LEU A 102 -10.78 9.12 13.52
CA LEU A 102 -9.89 10.24 13.24
C LEU A 102 -9.94 10.56 11.74
N THR A 103 -10.38 11.76 11.40
CA THR A 103 -10.39 12.28 10.03
C THR A 103 -9.21 13.21 9.83
N ILE A 104 -8.34 12.86 8.90
CA ILE A 104 -7.28 13.71 8.37
C ILE A 104 -7.85 14.45 7.16
N ARG A 105 -8.23 15.71 7.36
CA ARG A 105 -8.73 16.59 6.30
C ARG A 105 -7.64 17.60 5.95
N SER A 106 -7.17 17.66 4.72
CA SER A 106 -6.07 18.59 4.37
C SER A 106 -6.30 19.35 3.08
N ALA A 107 -6.18 20.67 3.14
CA ALA A 107 -6.08 21.55 1.97
C ALA A 107 -4.64 21.60 1.40
N ALA A 108 -3.67 20.91 2.02
CA ALA A 108 -2.31 20.77 1.55
C ALA A 108 -2.07 19.33 1.07
N ALA A 109 -1.84 19.14 -0.23
CA ALA A 109 -1.80 17.82 -0.87
C ALA A 109 -0.67 16.93 -0.32
N GLU A 110 0.46 17.52 0.05
CA GLU A 110 1.63 16.80 0.57
C GLU A 110 1.36 16.05 1.88
N LEU A 111 0.41 16.50 2.71
CA LEU A 111 0.10 15.85 3.99
C LEU A 111 -0.58 14.49 3.82
N PHE A 112 -1.13 14.19 2.64
CA PHE A 112 -1.66 12.85 2.33
C PHE A 112 -0.54 11.82 2.06
N ALA A 113 0.70 12.28 1.83
CA ALA A 113 1.87 11.39 1.72
C ALA A 113 2.32 10.87 3.10
N LEU A 114 1.94 11.54 4.19
CA LEU A 114 2.32 11.15 5.54
C LEU A 114 1.55 9.89 5.99
N PRO A 115 2.22 8.91 6.63
CA PRO A 115 1.58 7.71 7.14
C PRO A 115 0.97 7.94 8.52
N TRP A 116 -0.19 8.60 8.55
CA TRP A 116 -0.90 8.93 9.80
C TRP A 116 -1.27 7.70 10.65
N GLU A 117 -1.34 6.52 10.05
CA GLU A 117 -1.47 5.25 10.76
C GLU A 117 -0.30 4.99 11.71
N LEU A 118 0.90 5.51 11.40
CA LEU A 118 2.11 5.38 12.21
C LEU A 118 2.20 6.40 13.35
N LEU A 119 1.32 7.42 13.39
CA LEU A 119 1.33 8.44 14.45
C LEU A 119 1.38 7.78 15.83
N SER A 120 2.47 8.02 16.57
CA SER A 120 2.73 7.36 17.84
C SER A 120 2.00 8.05 19.00
N LEU A 121 1.44 7.26 19.92
CA LEU A 121 0.97 7.75 21.22
C LEU A 121 2.16 8.02 22.13
N HIS A 122 2.15 9.17 22.83
CA HIS A 122 3.24 9.57 23.72
C HIS A 122 3.50 8.56 24.84
N ALA A 123 2.45 8.11 25.53
CA ALA A 123 2.60 7.28 26.72
C ALA A 123 3.01 5.83 26.44
N THR A 124 2.64 5.28 25.28
CA THR A 124 2.80 3.85 24.97
C THR A 124 3.71 3.57 23.79
N GLY A 125 4.04 4.57 22.97
CA GLY A 125 4.76 4.39 21.70
C GLY A 125 3.95 3.66 20.62
N GLN A 126 2.73 3.21 20.92
CA GLN A 126 1.89 2.49 19.96
C GLN A 126 1.46 3.41 18.82
N SER A 127 1.45 2.88 17.61
CA SER A 127 0.93 3.58 16.44
C SER A 127 -0.60 3.58 16.41
N LEU A 128 -1.17 4.71 16.00
CA LEU A 128 -2.62 4.94 15.92
C LEU A 128 -3.37 3.85 15.14
N GLY A 129 -2.83 3.42 14.01
CA GLY A 129 -3.45 2.40 13.15
C GLY A 129 -3.48 1.01 13.76
N GLY A 130 -2.60 0.73 14.74
CA GLY A 130 -2.57 -0.51 15.48
C GLY A 130 -3.55 -0.58 16.66
N LEU A 131 -4.20 0.54 17.00
CA LEU A 131 -5.15 0.60 18.11
C LEU A 131 -6.50 -0.06 17.74
N PRO A 132 -7.11 -0.82 18.65
CA PRO A 132 -8.39 -1.47 18.40
C PRO A 132 -9.51 -0.43 18.27
N GLY A 133 -10.38 -0.58 17.28
CA GLY A 133 -11.56 0.27 17.10
C GLY A 133 -11.29 1.70 16.62
N VAL A 134 -10.04 2.04 16.29
CA VAL A 134 -9.68 3.37 15.75
C VAL A 134 -9.70 3.32 14.23
N LEU A 135 -10.41 4.22 13.57
CA LEU A 135 -10.31 4.46 12.13
C LEU A 135 -9.46 5.69 11.85
N VAL A 136 -8.59 5.61 10.85
CA VAL A 136 -7.93 6.77 10.24
C VAL A 136 -8.54 6.95 8.86
N ARG A 137 -9.26 8.06 8.66
CA ARG A 137 -9.98 8.40 7.44
C ARG A 137 -9.30 9.58 6.76
N TYR A 138 -9.16 9.52 5.45
CA TYR A 138 -8.61 10.61 4.62
C TYR A 138 -9.72 11.36 3.90
N GLU A 139 -9.67 12.69 3.96
CA GLU A 139 -10.69 13.52 3.34
C GLU A 139 -10.08 14.75 2.65
N TRP A 140 -10.48 14.99 1.40
CA TRP A 140 -10.17 16.24 0.71
C TRP A 140 -11.26 17.28 0.98
N PRO A 141 -10.90 18.49 1.46
CA PRO A 141 -11.87 19.51 1.85
C PRO A 141 -12.65 20.06 0.64
N GLY A 142 -13.90 20.46 0.88
CA GLY A 142 -14.75 21.08 -0.15
C GLY A 142 -15.24 20.10 -1.22
N THR A 143 -15.24 18.79 -0.95
CA THR A 143 -15.82 17.78 -1.84
C THR A 143 -17.09 17.21 -1.24
N ALA A 144 -17.98 16.70 -2.08
CA ALA A 144 -19.22 16.04 -1.67
C ALA A 144 -19.33 14.67 -2.34
N THR A 145 -20.01 13.74 -1.68
CA THR A 145 -20.37 12.46 -2.27
C THR A 145 -21.48 12.68 -3.30
N ILE A 146 -21.36 12.07 -4.49
CA ILE A 146 -22.45 12.07 -5.46
C ILE A 146 -23.63 11.31 -4.85
N PRO A 147 -24.85 11.90 -4.84
CA PRO A 147 -26.02 11.22 -4.33
C PRO A 147 -26.23 9.89 -5.05
N ALA A 148 -26.64 8.87 -4.29
CA ALA A 148 -27.02 7.59 -4.86
C ALA A 148 -28.19 7.80 -5.84
N LEU A 149 -28.11 7.19 -7.02
CA LEU A 149 -29.30 6.99 -7.84
C LEU A 149 -30.23 6.05 -7.06
N ALA A 150 -31.52 6.38 -6.98
CA ALA A 150 -32.50 5.63 -6.18
C ALA A 150 -32.46 4.14 -6.55
N ASP A 151 -32.26 3.28 -5.56
CA ASP A 151 -31.99 1.85 -5.73
C ASP A 151 -33.30 1.06 -5.81
N GLU A 152 -33.50 0.26 -6.86
CA GLU A 152 -34.59 -0.73 -6.95
C GLU A 152 -34.07 -2.16 -6.64
N GLY A 153 -32.80 -2.35 -6.23
CA GLY A 153 -32.20 -3.68 -6.03
C GLY A 153 -31.21 -3.80 -4.87
N SER A 154 -30.83 -5.04 -4.53
CA SER A 154 -29.68 -5.30 -3.66
C SER A 154 -28.41 -5.10 -4.48
N GLY A 155 -27.64 -4.05 -4.17
CA GLY A 155 -26.44 -3.65 -4.90
C GLY A 155 -25.49 -4.78 -5.36
N ARG A 156 -24.85 -4.63 -6.52
CA ARG A 156 -23.97 -5.65 -7.14
C ARG A 156 -22.49 -5.41 -6.82
N LEU A 157 -21.74 -6.48 -6.53
CA LEU A 157 -20.28 -6.44 -6.33
C LEU A 157 -19.59 -7.07 -7.55
N VAL A 158 -18.69 -6.34 -8.20
CA VAL A 158 -17.90 -6.81 -9.36
C VAL A 158 -16.42 -6.90 -8.98
N VAL A 159 -15.76 -7.96 -9.43
CA VAL A 159 -14.32 -8.16 -9.31
C VAL A 159 -13.68 -8.04 -10.68
N ALA A 160 -12.81 -7.06 -10.86
CA ALA A 160 -11.97 -6.94 -12.05
C ALA A 160 -10.53 -7.22 -11.67
N TRP A 161 -9.83 -8.02 -12.49
CA TRP A 161 -8.42 -8.30 -12.23
C TRP A 161 -7.57 -8.37 -13.49
N SER A 162 -6.30 -7.97 -13.36
CA SER A 162 -5.31 -8.03 -14.42
C SER A 162 -3.99 -8.60 -13.88
N ALA A 163 -3.41 -9.54 -14.62
CA ALA A 163 -2.07 -10.09 -14.39
C ALA A 163 -1.01 -9.48 -15.32
N ALA A 164 -1.35 -8.40 -16.05
CA ALA A 164 -0.48 -7.78 -17.04
C ALA A 164 0.81 -7.18 -16.44
N GLY A 165 0.79 -6.82 -15.14
CA GLY A 165 1.96 -6.40 -14.38
C GLY A 165 2.69 -7.53 -13.64
N GLY A 166 2.28 -8.79 -13.85
CA GLY A 166 2.72 -9.97 -13.09
C GLY A 166 1.56 -10.69 -12.41
N GLU A 167 1.81 -11.89 -11.88
CA GLU A 167 0.80 -12.68 -11.20
C GLU A 167 0.14 -11.92 -10.03
N VAL A 168 -1.16 -12.17 -9.84
CA VAL A 168 -1.97 -11.60 -8.76
C VAL A 168 -2.80 -12.71 -8.11
N PRO A 169 -3.12 -12.65 -6.81
CA PRO A 169 -3.90 -13.67 -6.10
C PRO A 169 -5.42 -13.56 -6.41
N ALA A 170 -5.76 -13.66 -7.70
CA ALA A 170 -7.14 -13.50 -8.16
C ALA A 170 -8.05 -14.59 -7.60
N ALA A 171 -7.60 -15.85 -7.59
CA ALA A 171 -8.38 -16.98 -7.09
C ALA A 171 -8.74 -16.81 -5.60
N GLU A 172 -7.77 -16.38 -4.78
CA GLU A 172 -7.96 -16.17 -3.35
C GLU A 172 -8.92 -15.01 -3.07
N HIS A 173 -8.79 -13.90 -3.81
CA HIS A 173 -9.67 -12.75 -3.64
C HIS A 173 -11.10 -13.04 -4.12
N ILE A 174 -11.25 -13.69 -5.27
CA ILE A 174 -12.55 -14.12 -5.81
C ILE A 174 -13.20 -15.12 -4.84
N GLY A 175 -12.46 -16.11 -4.36
CA GLY A 175 -12.96 -17.10 -3.40
C GLY A 175 -13.43 -16.47 -2.08
N ALA A 176 -12.67 -15.48 -1.55
CA ALA A 176 -13.06 -14.73 -0.36
C ALA A 176 -14.39 -13.96 -0.57
N ILE A 177 -14.56 -13.34 -1.73
CA ILE A 177 -15.77 -12.60 -2.09
C ILE A 177 -16.95 -13.56 -2.27
N GLN A 178 -16.77 -14.66 -3.02
CA GLN A 178 -17.78 -15.68 -3.23
C GLN A 178 -18.27 -16.29 -1.91
N ALA A 179 -17.36 -16.67 -1.02
CA ALA A 179 -17.70 -17.22 0.28
C ALA A 179 -18.50 -16.20 1.14
N SER A 180 -18.11 -14.93 1.10
CA SER A 180 -18.80 -13.86 1.83
C SER A 180 -20.16 -13.53 1.23
N ALA A 181 -20.28 -13.54 -0.10
CA ALA A 181 -21.53 -13.32 -0.80
C ALA A 181 -22.54 -14.44 -0.51
N LEU A 182 -22.11 -15.70 -0.55
CA LEU A 182 -22.92 -16.84 -0.17
C LEU A 182 -23.42 -16.74 1.29
N ALA A 183 -22.51 -16.45 2.22
CA ALA A 183 -22.86 -16.30 3.64
C ALA A 183 -23.77 -15.09 3.90
N GLY A 184 -23.62 -14.02 3.13
CA GLY A 184 -24.41 -12.79 3.23
C GLY A 184 -25.68 -12.75 2.37
N ALA A 185 -26.03 -13.85 1.70
CA ALA A 185 -27.13 -13.93 0.73
C ALA A 185 -27.09 -12.81 -0.34
N LEU A 186 -25.88 -12.40 -0.75
CA LEU A 186 -25.65 -11.50 -1.87
C LEU A 186 -25.53 -12.36 -3.14
N VAL A 187 -26.25 -12.00 -4.20
CA VAL A 187 -26.10 -12.66 -5.50
C VAL A 187 -24.75 -12.27 -6.10
N PHE A 188 -23.85 -13.25 -6.23
CA PHE A 188 -22.56 -13.13 -6.90
C PHE A 188 -22.42 -14.28 -7.90
N ASP A 189 -22.50 -13.95 -9.17
CA ASP A 189 -22.36 -14.88 -10.29
C ASP A 189 -20.97 -14.69 -10.91
N PRO A 190 -20.03 -15.65 -10.75
CA PRO A 190 -18.67 -15.49 -11.23
C PRO A 190 -18.57 -15.27 -12.74
N ASP A 191 -19.52 -15.78 -13.53
CA ASP A 191 -19.51 -15.63 -14.99
C ASP A 191 -19.90 -14.21 -15.42
N ALA A 192 -20.69 -13.49 -14.60
CA ALA A 192 -21.13 -12.13 -14.86
C ALA A 192 -20.36 -11.07 -14.06
N ASP A 193 -19.92 -11.42 -12.84
CA ASP A 193 -19.39 -10.50 -11.83
C ASP A 193 -17.86 -10.53 -11.75
N VAL A 194 -17.18 -11.38 -12.53
CA VAL A 194 -15.72 -11.39 -12.65
C VAL A 194 -15.28 -10.94 -14.04
N ILE A 195 -14.49 -9.87 -14.10
CA ILE A 195 -13.83 -9.37 -15.30
C ILE A 195 -12.36 -9.81 -15.27
N ALA A 196 -12.07 -10.95 -15.89
CA ALA A 196 -10.70 -11.40 -16.09
C ALA A 196 -10.01 -10.60 -17.22
N HIS A 197 -8.69 -10.45 -17.11
CA HIS A 197 -7.88 -9.64 -18.02
C HIS A 197 -8.44 -8.23 -18.18
N ALA A 198 -8.69 -7.57 -17.04
CA ALA A 198 -9.30 -6.26 -17.01
C ALA A 198 -8.46 -5.26 -17.80
N SER A 199 -9.08 -4.63 -18.79
CA SER A 199 -8.54 -3.53 -19.61
C SER A 199 -9.40 -2.27 -19.42
N PRO A 200 -8.93 -1.07 -19.84
CA PRO A 200 -9.76 0.13 -19.87
C PRO A 200 -11.14 -0.06 -20.51
N GLU A 201 -11.21 -0.65 -21.70
CA GLU A 201 -12.47 -0.84 -22.43
C GLU A 201 -13.38 -1.85 -21.74
N ARG A 202 -12.85 -2.98 -21.25
CA ARG A 202 -13.67 -3.97 -20.52
C ARG A 202 -14.28 -3.40 -19.25
N LEU A 203 -13.49 -2.61 -18.51
CA LEU A 203 -13.99 -1.89 -17.33
C LEU A 203 -15.07 -0.88 -17.71
N ALA A 204 -14.85 -0.06 -18.74
CA ALA A 204 -15.83 0.92 -19.21
C ALA A 204 -17.15 0.26 -19.62
N ALA A 205 -17.06 -0.84 -20.38
CA ALA A 205 -18.21 -1.60 -20.87
C ALA A 205 -19.02 -2.17 -19.71
N ALA A 206 -18.36 -2.87 -18.77
CA ALA A 206 -19.05 -3.48 -17.64
C ALA A 206 -19.74 -2.45 -16.72
N LEU A 207 -19.10 -1.29 -16.50
CA LEU A 207 -19.71 -0.21 -15.71
C LEU A 207 -20.91 0.41 -16.42
N SER A 208 -20.81 0.65 -17.73
CA SER A 208 -21.91 1.19 -18.54
C SER A 208 -23.10 0.21 -18.62
N GLU A 209 -22.83 -1.09 -18.79
CA GLU A 209 -23.85 -2.14 -18.77
C GLU A 209 -24.52 -2.25 -17.40
N GLY A 210 -23.76 -2.12 -16.31
CA GLY A 210 -24.27 -2.14 -14.95
C GLY A 210 -25.27 -1.01 -14.69
N GLU A 211 -25.01 0.20 -15.18
CA GLU A 211 -25.92 1.34 -14.99
C GLU A 211 -27.22 1.24 -15.79
N GLY A 212 -27.18 0.65 -16.97
CA GLY A 212 -28.37 0.41 -17.79
C GLY A 212 -29.19 -0.81 -17.35
N GLY A 213 -28.64 -1.65 -16.47
CA GLY A 213 -29.22 -2.92 -16.06
C GLY A 213 -30.12 -2.85 -14.81
N SER A 214 -30.73 -3.98 -14.46
CA SER A 214 -31.57 -4.13 -13.26
C SER A 214 -30.77 -4.31 -11.96
N ARG A 215 -29.44 -4.42 -12.03
CA ARG A 215 -28.54 -4.59 -10.89
C ARG A 215 -27.32 -3.66 -11.03
N PRO A 216 -27.41 -2.39 -10.60
CA PRO A 216 -26.30 -1.46 -10.68
C PRO A 216 -25.09 -1.95 -9.87
N ILE A 217 -23.88 -1.68 -10.38
CA ILE A 217 -22.64 -2.04 -9.70
C ILE A 217 -22.43 -1.06 -8.54
N THR A 218 -22.61 -1.55 -7.32
CA THR A 218 -22.46 -0.76 -6.09
C THR A 218 -21.02 -0.77 -5.58
N ALA A 219 -20.29 -1.87 -5.83
CA ALA A 219 -18.92 -2.03 -5.40
C ALA A 219 -18.05 -2.64 -6.51
N LEU A 220 -16.86 -2.07 -6.72
CA LEU A 220 -15.84 -2.57 -7.63
C LEU A 220 -14.58 -2.94 -6.85
N HIS A 221 -14.18 -4.20 -6.96
CA HIS A 221 -12.87 -4.69 -6.51
C HIS A 221 -11.91 -4.77 -7.70
N LEU A 222 -10.93 -3.88 -7.77
CA LEU A 222 -9.94 -3.85 -8.85
C LEU A 222 -8.59 -4.38 -8.36
N LEU A 223 -8.22 -5.59 -8.78
CA LEU A 223 -6.98 -6.28 -8.42
C LEU A 223 -5.96 -6.22 -9.56
N CYS A 224 -4.85 -5.54 -9.35
CA CYS A 224 -3.77 -5.46 -10.34
C CYS A 224 -2.48 -4.97 -9.68
N HIS A 225 -1.39 -4.94 -10.45
CA HIS A 225 -0.16 -4.30 -9.99
C HIS A 225 -0.24 -2.79 -10.10
N GLY A 226 0.44 -2.11 -9.17
CA GLY A 226 0.75 -0.69 -9.31
C GLY A 226 1.94 -0.48 -10.25
N GLY A 227 1.96 0.65 -10.95
CA GLY A 227 3.07 1.03 -11.83
C GLY A 227 3.47 2.49 -11.64
N ARG A 228 4.77 2.80 -11.68
CA ARG A 228 5.26 4.18 -11.62
C ARG A 228 5.37 4.78 -13.02
N ARG A 229 4.83 5.98 -13.23
CA ARG A 229 5.05 6.82 -14.42
C ARG A 229 5.48 8.22 -13.98
N GLY A 230 6.74 8.56 -14.24
CA GLY A 230 7.35 9.80 -13.76
C GLY A 230 7.27 9.90 -12.24
N GLY A 231 6.77 11.04 -11.74
CA GLY A 231 6.56 11.30 -10.31
C GLY A 231 5.25 10.76 -9.74
N SER A 232 4.52 9.89 -10.45
CA SER A 232 3.19 9.41 -10.03
C SER A 232 3.06 7.89 -10.12
N PHE A 233 2.03 7.36 -9.46
CA PHE A 233 1.69 5.93 -9.46
C PHE A 233 0.32 5.71 -10.09
N GLY A 234 0.21 4.68 -10.92
CA GLY A 234 -0.99 4.25 -11.62
C GLY A 234 -1.22 2.75 -11.51
N LEU A 235 -2.20 2.24 -12.25
CA LEU A 235 -2.62 0.84 -12.25
C LEU A 235 -2.22 0.20 -13.57
N VAL A 236 -1.62 -0.99 -13.51
CA VAL A 236 -1.23 -1.76 -14.70
C VAL A 236 -2.34 -2.75 -15.03
N LEU A 237 -3.01 -2.51 -16.15
CA LEU A 237 -4.10 -3.32 -16.69
C LEU A 237 -3.69 -3.97 -18.02
N ASP A 238 -4.48 -4.93 -18.48
CA ASP A 238 -4.33 -5.51 -19.81
C ASP A 238 -4.56 -4.43 -20.89
N GLY A 239 -3.94 -4.61 -22.05
CA GLY A 239 -4.28 -3.85 -23.25
C GLY A 239 -5.69 -4.19 -23.76
N ASP A 240 -6.29 -3.31 -24.56
CA ASP A 240 -7.66 -3.50 -25.03
C ASP A 240 -7.75 -4.59 -26.12
N ALA A 241 -6.75 -4.68 -26.99
CA ALA A 241 -6.54 -5.82 -27.88
C ALA A 241 -5.54 -6.85 -27.31
N ALA A 242 -5.63 -8.11 -27.76
CA ALA A 242 -4.78 -9.19 -27.28
C ALA A 242 -3.27 -8.95 -27.49
N ASP A 243 -2.92 -8.21 -28.54
CA ASP A 243 -1.53 -7.85 -28.88
C ASP A 243 -1.10 -6.48 -28.33
N ASP A 244 -2.00 -5.76 -27.65
CA ASP A 244 -1.68 -4.46 -27.08
C ASP A 244 -0.78 -4.61 -25.85
N PRO A 245 0.19 -3.70 -25.67
CA PRO A 245 1.02 -3.72 -24.47
C PRO A 245 0.23 -3.31 -23.22
N PRO A 246 0.76 -3.68 -22.04
CA PRO A 246 0.55 -3.07 -20.75
C PRO A 246 -0.19 -1.72 -20.67
N ALA A 247 -1.48 -1.64 -20.32
CA ALA A 247 -2.11 -0.33 -20.12
C ALA A 247 -1.79 0.21 -18.71
N LEU A 248 -0.90 1.21 -18.61
CA LEU A 248 -0.66 1.94 -17.35
C LEU A 248 -1.60 3.14 -17.23
N LEU A 249 -2.65 2.99 -16.42
CA LEU A 249 -3.64 4.03 -16.13
C LEU A 249 -3.13 4.89 -14.98
N ASP A 250 -2.85 6.16 -15.27
CA ASP A 250 -2.56 7.12 -14.23
C ASP A 250 -3.84 7.50 -13.43
N PRO A 251 -3.69 8.16 -12.26
CA PRO A 251 -4.81 8.60 -11.43
C PRO A 251 -5.85 9.47 -12.15
N ALA A 252 -5.45 10.29 -13.13
CA ALA A 252 -6.40 11.11 -13.87
C ALA A 252 -7.21 10.25 -14.86
N ARG A 253 -6.56 9.32 -15.56
CA ARG A 253 -7.25 8.43 -16.49
C ARG A 253 -8.19 7.47 -15.77
N LEU A 254 -7.79 6.90 -14.64
CA LEU A 254 -8.68 6.08 -13.81
C LEU A 254 -9.89 6.90 -13.33
N GLN A 255 -9.67 8.13 -12.88
CA GLN A 255 -10.77 9.03 -12.49
C GLN A 255 -11.73 9.27 -13.65
N GLN A 256 -11.24 9.58 -14.86
CA GLN A 256 -12.09 9.79 -16.03
C GLN A 256 -12.93 8.56 -16.38
N LEU A 257 -12.34 7.37 -16.23
CA LEU A 257 -13.00 6.11 -16.53
C LEU A 257 -14.14 5.83 -15.53
N LEU A 258 -13.90 6.02 -14.23
CA LEU A 258 -14.86 5.63 -13.20
C LEU A 258 -15.86 6.73 -12.85
N ALA A 259 -15.46 8.01 -12.84
CA ALA A 259 -16.27 9.12 -12.32
C ALA A 259 -17.70 9.25 -12.87
N PRO A 260 -17.99 8.94 -14.16
CA PRO A 260 -19.36 8.93 -14.66
C PRO A 260 -20.31 8.06 -13.84
N HIS A 261 -19.77 7.01 -13.19
CA HIS A 261 -20.54 6.00 -12.50
C HIS A 261 -20.67 6.21 -10.98
N ALA A 262 -20.21 7.34 -10.44
CA ALA A 262 -20.18 7.58 -8.98
C ALA A 262 -21.56 7.60 -8.29
N GLY A 263 -22.64 7.74 -9.06
CA GLY A 263 -24.02 7.67 -8.55
C GLY A 263 -24.50 6.24 -8.26
N THR A 264 -23.92 5.23 -8.90
CA THR A 264 -24.22 3.80 -8.68
C THR A 264 -23.06 3.10 -7.98
N LEU A 265 -21.84 3.31 -8.45
CA LEU A 265 -20.60 2.77 -7.89
C LEU A 265 -20.20 3.56 -6.64
N ARG A 266 -20.60 3.05 -5.47
CA ARG A 266 -20.40 3.72 -4.18
C ARG A 266 -19.05 3.38 -3.53
N LEU A 267 -18.59 2.14 -3.68
CA LEU A 267 -17.31 1.65 -3.14
C LEU A 267 -16.36 1.23 -4.25
N VAL A 268 -15.16 1.81 -4.24
CA VAL A 268 -14.05 1.34 -5.09
C VAL A 268 -12.93 0.81 -4.21
N VAL A 269 -12.58 -0.46 -4.40
CA VAL A 269 -11.46 -1.11 -3.73
C VAL A 269 -10.33 -1.26 -4.75
N LEU A 270 -9.27 -0.47 -4.58
CA LEU A 270 -8.05 -0.54 -5.37
C LEU A 270 -7.08 -1.51 -4.69
N ALA A 271 -7.18 -2.79 -5.02
CA ALA A 271 -6.25 -3.83 -4.59
C ALA A 271 -4.97 -3.79 -5.46
N ALA A 272 -4.29 -2.64 -5.43
CA ALA A 272 -3.07 -2.38 -6.18
C ALA A 272 -2.08 -1.58 -5.33
N CYS A 273 -0.80 -1.98 -5.37
CA CYS A 273 0.30 -1.30 -4.69
C CYS A 273 0.37 0.18 -5.10
N ASP A 274 0.69 1.06 -4.16
CA ASP A 274 0.85 2.51 -4.39
C ASP A 274 -0.40 3.25 -4.95
N SER A 275 -1.57 2.61 -5.03
CA SER A 275 -2.82 3.26 -5.48
C SER A 275 -3.29 4.42 -4.58
N GLY A 276 -2.87 4.40 -3.31
CA GLY A 276 -3.06 5.48 -2.33
C GLY A 276 -1.87 6.45 -2.22
N ASN A 277 -0.76 6.16 -2.91
CA ASN A 277 0.48 6.93 -2.85
C ASN A 277 0.35 8.23 -3.65
N GLN A 278 0.70 9.37 -3.04
CA GLN A 278 0.60 10.69 -3.69
C GLN A 278 1.66 10.90 -4.79
N GLY A 279 2.67 10.04 -4.88
CA GLY A 279 3.81 10.25 -5.75
C GLY A 279 4.79 11.26 -5.15
N ASP A 280 5.51 11.96 -6.03
CA ASP A 280 6.47 12.98 -5.62
C ASP A 280 5.71 14.14 -4.91
N PRO A 281 6.18 14.62 -3.75
CA PRO A 281 5.56 15.74 -3.05
C PRO A 281 5.39 16.98 -3.94
N GLY A 282 4.22 17.62 -3.84
CA GLY A 282 3.85 18.76 -4.71
C GLY A 282 3.33 18.38 -6.09
N GLY A 283 3.28 17.09 -6.43
CA GLY A 283 2.64 16.61 -7.64
C GLY A 283 1.18 17.07 -7.74
N ARG A 284 0.79 17.61 -8.89
CA ARG A 284 -0.61 18.02 -9.17
C ARG A 284 -1.54 16.83 -9.40
N LEU A 285 -0.97 15.65 -9.65
CA LEU A 285 -1.73 14.47 -10.01
C LEU A 285 -2.40 13.80 -8.81
N GLY A 286 -1.74 13.79 -7.65
CA GLY A 286 -2.17 13.06 -6.46
C GLY A 286 -2.26 11.54 -6.69
N SER A 287 -2.81 10.83 -5.70
CA SER A 287 -3.04 9.38 -5.78
C SER A 287 -4.34 9.02 -6.51
N ALA A 288 -4.43 7.78 -7.02
CA ALA A 288 -5.66 7.25 -7.60
C ALA A 288 -6.82 7.30 -6.60
N ALA A 289 -6.57 6.92 -5.34
CA ALA A 289 -7.56 6.97 -4.28
C ALA A 289 -8.09 8.38 -4.00
N GLN A 290 -7.19 9.37 -3.90
CA GLN A 290 -7.57 10.76 -3.66
C GLN A 290 -8.38 11.35 -4.83
N ARG A 291 -8.00 11.01 -6.07
CA ARG A 291 -8.71 11.44 -7.28
C ARG A 291 -10.13 10.90 -7.33
N LEU A 292 -10.31 9.61 -7.08
CA LEU A 292 -11.65 9.00 -7.00
C LEU A 292 -12.45 9.62 -5.86
N HIS A 293 -11.87 9.76 -4.66
CA HIS A 293 -12.53 10.46 -3.57
C HIS A 293 -13.01 11.86 -4.02
N ARG A 294 -12.14 12.68 -4.63
CA ARG A 294 -12.49 14.02 -5.13
C ARG A 294 -13.54 14.02 -6.25
N ALA A 295 -13.64 12.94 -7.02
CA ALA A 295 -14.68 12.76 -8.03
C ALA A 295 -16.07 12.42 -7.44
N GLY A 296 -16.16 12.25 -6.12
CA GLY A 296 -17.42 12.12 -5.40
C GLY A 296 -17.85 10.68 -5.12
N PHE A 297 -16.94 9.71 -5.30
CA PHE A 297 -17.13 8.36 -4.76
C PHE A 297 -17.30 8.41 -3.23
N ALA A 298 -18.19 7.57 -2.70
CA ALA A 298 -18.54 7.57 -1.27
C ALA A 298 -17.41 6.99 -0.41
N ALA A 299 -16.83 5.88 -0.87
CA ALA A 299 -15.70 5.24 -0.20
C ALA A 299 -14.68 4.70 -1.22
N VAL A 300 -13.41 4.93 -0.94
CA VAL A 300 -12.30 4.35 -1.71
C VAL A 300 -11.30 3.71 -0.76
N VAL A 301 -11.10 2.40 -0.92
CA VAL A 301 -10.07 1.64 -0.21
C VAL A 301 -8.87 1.48 -1.13
N ALA A 302 -7.68 1.79 -0.64
CA ALA A 302 -6.46 1.72 -1.42
C ALA A 302 -5.25 1.39 -0.55
N SER A 303 -4.11 1.14 -1.17
CA SER A 303 -2.84 0.95 -0.44
C SER A 303 -1.83 2.04 -0.77
N ARG A 304 -1.28 2.68 0.27
CA ARG A 304 -0.19 3.66 0.15
C ARG A 304 1.10 3.02 -0.30
N TYR A 305 1.41 1.82 0.21
CA TYR A 305 2.65 1.10 -0.07
C TYR A 305 2.34 -0.29 -0.64
N PRO A 306 3.34 -1.03 -1.14
CA PRO A 306 3.14 -2.41 -1.55
C PRO A 306 2.53 -3.26 -0.44
N LEU A 307 1.57 -4.11 -0.81
CA LEU A 307 0.99 -5.13 0.07
C LEU A 307 1.66 -6.46 -0.21
N SER A 308 1.88 -7.26 0.84
CA SER A 308 2.23 -8.67 0.66
C SER A 308 1.04 -9.45 0.09
N VAL A 309 1.29 -10.52 -0.66
CA VAL A 309 0.23 -11.40 -1.18
C VAL A 309 -0.61 -11.95 -0.03
N ALA A 310 0.02 -12.54 0.98
CA ALA A 310 -0.66 -13.07 2.16
C ALA A 310 -1.47 -12.00 2.92
N GLY A 311 -0.92 -10.79 3.04
CA GLY A 311 -1.60 -9.64 3.62
C GLY A 311 -2.83 -9.23 2.82
N SER A 312 -2.72 -9.11 1.49
CA SER A 312 -3.85 -8.75 0.63
C SER A 312 -5.00 -9.79 0.70
N THR A 313 -4.67 -11.09 0.66
CA THR A 313 -5.67 -12.16 0.82
C THR A 313 -6.38 -12.07 2.17
N ARG A 314 -5.61 -11.90 3.26
CA ARG A 314 -6.18 -11.76 4.61
C ARG A 314 -7.04 -10.51 4.76
N LEU A 315 -6.58 -9.38 4.22
CA LEU A 315 -7.30 -8.11 4.22
C LEU A 315 -8.68 -8.29 3.59
N PHE A 316 -8.73 -8.80 2.36
CA PHE A 316 -10.00 -8.88 1.63
C PHE A 316 -10.89 -10.02 2.11
N THR A 317 -10.33 -11.13 2.61
CA THR A 317 -11.10 -12.16 3.33
C THR A 317 -11.84 -11.56 4.52
N THR A 318 -11.15 -10.77 5.34
CA THR A 318 -11.77 -10.17 6.53
C THR A 318 -12.72 -9.03 6.15
N PHE A 319 -12.32 -8.19 5.20
CA PHE A 319 -13.10 -7.03 4.75
C PHE A 319 -14.44 -7.47 4.17
N TYR A 320 -14.46 -8.40 3.22
CA TYR A 320 -15.71 -8.85 2.59
C TYR A 320 -16.57 -9.70 3.51
N ARG A 321 -15.98 -10.51 4.42
CA ARG A 321 -16.75 -11.18 5.46
C ARG A 321 -17.51 -10.16 6.29
N GLN A 322 -16.84 -9.11 6.76
CA GLN A 322 -17.49 -8.08 7.58
C GLN A 322 -18.51 -7.25 6.79
N LEU A 323 -18.15 -6.83 5.58
CA LEU A 323 -18.99 -5.96 4.75
C LEU A 323 -20.22 -6.67 4.19
N VAL A 324 -20.04 -7.87 3.66
CA VAL A 324 -21.06 -8.60 2.89
C VAL A 324 -21.75 -9.66 3.73
N ALA A 325 -20.99 -10.54 4.40
CA ALA A 325 -21.59 -11.60 5.21
C ALA A 325 -22.22 -11.06 6.49
N ASP A 326 -21.46 -10.26 7.24
CA ASP A 326 -21.89 -9.71 8.54
C ASP A 326 -22.65 -8.36 8.40
N ARG A 327 -22.81 -7.83 7.18
CA ARG A 327 -23.50 -6.57 6.85
C ARG A 327 -23.08 -5.39 7.72
N ARG A 328 -21.78 -5.28 7.98
CA ARG A 328 -21.19 -4.20 8.77
C ARG A 328 -20.91 -2.99 7.89
N PRO A 329 -21.01 -1.76 8.44
CA PRO A 329 -20.60 -0.56 7.72
C PRO A 329 -19.16 -0.63 7.21
N VAL A 330 -18.87 0.07 6.12
CA VAL A 330 -17.53 0.10 5.48
C VAL A 330 -16.42 0.41 6.49
N GLU A 331 -16.66 1.36 7.39
CA GLU A 331 -15.71 1.79 8.43
C GLU A 331 -15.38 0.64 9.38
N VAL A 332 -16.39 -0.15 9.76
CA VAL A 332 -16.22 -1.29 10.67
C VAL A 332 -15.50 -2.43 9.95
N ALA A 333 -15.88 -2.73 8.71
CA ALA A 333 -15.22 -3.74 7.89
C ALA A 333 -13.74 -3.39 7.66
N PHE A 334 -13.44 -2.13 7.37
CA PHE A 334 -12.07 -1.64 7.19
C PHE A 334 -11.23 -1.80 8.46
N VAL A 335 -11.74 -1.34 9.62
CA VAL A 335 -11.01 -1.47 10.90
C VAL A 335 -10.77 -2.93 11.24
N ALA A 336 -11.76 -3.81 11.08
CA ALA A 336 -11.60 -5.25 11.33
C ALA A 336 -10.54 -5.88 10.41
N ALA A 337 -10.55 -5.52 9.12
CA ALA A 337 -9.56 -6.00 8.16
C ALA A 337 -8.15 -5.51 8.50
N ARG A 338 -7.99 -4.24 8.89
CA ARG A 338 -6.71 -3.69 9.35
C ARG A 338 -6.21 -4.37 10.63
N THR A 339 -7.09 -4.62 11.60
CA THR A 339 -6.77 -5.38 12.82
C THR A 339 -6.33 -6.81 12.50
N ALA A 340 -6.91 -7.47 11.50
CA ALA A 340 -6.45 -8.80 11.10
C ALA A 340 -5.00 -8.79 10.57
N LEU A 341 -4.57 -7.69 9.95
CA LEU A 341 -3.21 -7.52 9.44
C LEU A 341 -2.18 -7.27 10.54
N THR A 342 -2.55 -6.69 11.69
CA THR A 342 -1.59 -6.42 12.77
C THR A 342 -1.01 -7.70 13.39
N SER A 343 -1.59 -8.87 13.15
CA SER A 343 -1.04 -10.14 13.60
C SER A 343 0.17 -10.62 12.77
N HIS A 344 0.45 -9.99 11.62
CA HIS A 344 1.59 -10.33 10.76
C HIS A 344 2.73 -9.35 11.04
N THR A 345 3.67 -9.76 11.88
CA THR A 345 4.74 -8.90 12.37
C THR A 345 5.82 -8.56 11.33
N GLN A 346 5.82 -9.27 10.20
CA GLN A 346 6.84 -9.14 9.15
C GLN A 346 6.44 -8.21 8.00
N SER A 347 5.22 -7.64 8.02
CA SER A 347 4.75 -6.75 6.95
C SER A 347 4.16 -5.45 7.49
N LEU A 348 4.30 -4.39 6.70
CA LEU A 348 3.70 -3.08 6.97
C LEU A 348 2.24 -2.99 6.46
N ASP A 349 1.64 -4.12 6.05
CA ASP A 349 0.35 -4.15 5.34
C ASP A 349 -0.75 -3.36 6.09
N TRP A 350 -0.78 -3.47 7.43
CA TRP A 350 -1.77 -2.78 8.27
C TRP A 350 -1.65 -1.25 8.22
N ALA A 351 -0.44 -0.69 8.06
CA ALA A 351 -0.22 0.76 7.99
C ALA A 351 -0.24 1.28 6.54
N SER A 352 -0.25 0.37 5.56
CA SER A 352 -0.31 0.69 4.14
C SER A 352 -1.75 0.96 3.68
N VAL A 353 -2.74 0.28 4.24
CA VAL A 353 -4.14 0.40 3.80
C VAL A 353 -4.76 1.72 4.25
N GLN A 354 -5.50 2.36 3.33
CA GLN A 354 -6.13 3.66 3.52
C GLN A 354 -7.62 3.58 3.18
N LEU A 355 -8.42 4.37 3.90
CA LEU A 355 -9.82 4.65 3.56
C LEU A 355 -9.99 6.14 3.28
N TYR A 356 -10.41 6.47 2.05
CA TYR A 356 -10.88 7.80 1.71
C TYR A 356 -12.41 7.81 1.73
N SER A 357 -12.97 8.65 2.60
CA SER A 357 -14.41 8.91 2.72
C SER A 357 -14.61 10.24 3.44
N ARG A 358 -15.85 10.70 3.60
CA ARG A 358 -16.13 12.01 4.20
C ARG A 358 -16.72 11.86 5.58
N ALA A 359 -16.31 12.72 6.51
CA ALA A 359 -17.00 12.85 7.79
C ALA A 359 -18.46 13.28 7.65
N ALA A 360 -18.77 14.07 6.60
CA ALA A 360 -20.13 14.51 6.31
C ALA A 360 -21.09 13.36 5.93
N ASP A 361 -20.55 12.22 5.47
CA ASP A 361 -21.35 11.03 5.15
C ASP A 361 -21.68 10.22 6.43
N GLY A 362 -21.18 10.65 7.59
CA GLY A 362 -21.40 10.05 8.89
C GLY A 362 -20.31 9.05 9.30
N THR A 363 -20.67 8.18 10.24
CA THR A 363 -19.76 7.21 10.87
C THR A 363 -20.04 5.75 10.46
N HIS A 364 -21.12 5.52 9.71
CA HIS A 364 -21.61 4.18 9.36
C HIS A 364 -22.17 4.17 7.94
N SER A 365 -21.30 3.94 6.95
CA SER A 365 -21.69 3.81 5.55
C SER A 365 -22.17 2.39 5.25
N GLN A 366 -23.47 2.20 5.09
CA GLN A 366 -24.06 0.94 4.64
C GLN A 366 -24.13 0.93 3.10
N LEU A 367 -23.68 -0.18 2.49
CA LEU A 367 -23.64 -0.33 1.03
C LEU A 367 -24.65 -1.35 0.50
N PHE A 368 -24.89 -2.42 1.26
CA PHE A 368 -25.74 -3.52 0.84
C PHE A 368 -26.94 -3.62 1.78
N ASP A 369 -28.09 -3.15 1.31
CA ASP A 369 -29.32 -3.17 2.09
C ASP A 369 -29.84 -4.59 2.33
N SER A 370 -30.57 -4.75 3.43
CA SER A 370 -31.39 -5.92 3.68
C SER A 370 -32.71 -5.81 2.91
N PRO A 371 -33.21 -6.87 2.25
CA PRO A 371 -34.51 -6.88 1.57
C PRO A 371 -35.73 -6.53 2.45
N GLN A 372 -35.56 -6.33 3.77
CA GLN A 372 -36.64 -6.13 4.72
C GLN A 372 -36.78 -4.70 5.27
N ALA A 373 -35.92 -3.73 4.88
CA ALA A 373 -35.99 -2.38 5.46
C ALA A 373 -37.00 -1.44 4.79
N SER A 374 -37.57 -1.78 3.62
CA SER A 374 -38.54 -0.90 2.92
C SER A 374 -39.98 -1.05 3.40
N ALA A 375 -40.28 -1.98 4.31
CA ALA A 375 -41.61 -2.21 4.85
C ALA A 375 -41.76 -1.75 6.30
N GLY A 376 -41.63 -0.44 6.57
CA GLY A 376 -42.02 0.07 7.89
C GLY A 376 -41.41 1.41 8.30
N SER A 377 -41.87 2.51 7.71
CA SER A 377 -41.98 3.82 8.37
C SER A 377 -42.55 4.85 7.39
N ARG A 378 -43.77 4.60 6.91
CA ARG A 378 -44.62 5.68 6.41
C ARG A 378 -45.64 5.97 7.50
N GLU A 379 -45.21 6.76 8.47
CA GLU A 379 -46.09 7.33 9.47
C GLU A 379 -47.07 8.27 8.73
N PRO A 380 -48.40 8.12 8.88
CA PRO A 380 -49.34 8.97 8.19
C PRO A 380 -49.27 10.36 8.80
N THR A 381 -48.86 11.35 8.00
CA THR A 381 -48.92 12.76 8.38
C THR A 381 -50.36 13.16 8.64
N VAL A 382 -50.70 13.31 9.92
CA VAL A 382 -51.93 13.95 10.36
C VAL A 382 -51.88 15.41 9.89
N SER A 383 -52.71 15.74 8.92
CA SER A 383 -52.94 17.12 8.48
C SER A 383 -54.13 17.67 9.26
N GLU A 384 -53.93 18.73 10.04
CA GLU A 384 -55.04 19.50 10.63
C GLU A 384 -55.79 20.32 9.56
N PRO A 385 -57.11 20.57 9.75
CA PRO A 385 -57.97 21.11 8.72
C PRO A 385 -58.05 22.65 8.74
N GLY A 386 -57.84 23.28 7.58
CA GLY A 386 -58.08 24.71 7.40
C GLY A 386 -58.58 25.04 6.00
N GLY A 387 -59.86 25.43 5.91
CA GLY A 387 -60.39 26.25 4.81
C GLY A 387 -61.06 25.50 3.64
N ALA A 388 -62.39 25.41 3.69
CA ALA A 388 -63.22 25.27 2.48
C ALA A 388 -63.23 26.63 1.72
N PRO A 389 -63.52 26.68 0.39
CA PRO A 389 -64.92 26.52 -0.03
C PRO A 389 -65.18 25.87 -1.40
N HIS A 390 -66.46 25.51 -1.56
CA HIS A 390 -67.27 25.39 -2.79
C HIS A 390 -67.17 24.16 -3.72
N ALA A 391 -68.20 23.33 -3.56
CA ALA A 391 -69.15 22.84 -4.57
C ALA A 391 -68.66 21.86 -5.67
N ALA A 392 -69.16 20.63 -5.62
CA ALA A 392 -70.28 20.16 -6.46
C ALA A 392 -70.51 18.64 -6.31
N HIS A 393 -71.75 18.24 -6.56
CA HIS A 393 -72.34 16.91 -6.41
C HIS A 393 -71.60 15.75 -7.10
N ALA A 394 -71.60 14.57 -6.47
CA ALA A 394 -72.43 13.43 -6.91
C ALA A 394 -72.26 12.20 -5.99
N ARG A 395 -73.40 11.60 -5.63
CA ARG A 395 -73.56 10.37 -4.85
C ARG A 395 -73.21 9.14 -5.69
N THR A 396 -72.51 8.15 -5.13
CA THR A 396 -73.00 6.75 -5.19
C THR A 396 -72.43 5.87 -4.07
N ARG A 397 -73.32 5.08 -3.45
CA ARG A 397 -73.07 4.07 -2.41
C ARG A 397 -72.81 2.69 -3.03
N ARG A 398 -71.94 1.87 -2.42
CA ARG A 398 -72.11 0.40 -2.19
C ARG A 398 -70.87 -0.12 -1.44
N ARG A 399 -70.95 -0.40 -0.13
CA ARG A 399 -71.29 -1.67 0.56
C ARG A 399 -70.41 -2.87 0.17
N LEU A 400 -69.59 -3.30 1.13
CA LEU A 400 -68.99 -4.63 1.29
C LEU A 400 -70.05 -5.76 1.27
N PRO A 401 -69.59 -7.01 1.10
CA PRO A 401 -69.76 -7.94 2.21
C PRO A 401 -68.50 -8.76 2.55
N ALA A 402 -68.38 -9.08 3.84
CA ALA A 402 -67.56 -10.15 4.38
C ALA A 402 -68.31 -11.49 4.25
N ILE A 403 -67.59 -12.59 4.01
CA ILE A 403 -68.03 -13.95 4.33
C ILE A 403 -66.85 -14.70 4.96
N ALA A 404 -67.17 -15.36 6.08
CA ALA A 404 -66.31 -16.15 6.94
C ALA A 404 -66.46 -17.67 6.65
N ALA A 405 -65.54 -18.44 7.26
CA ALA A 405 -65.70 -19.85 7.72
C ALA A 405 -65.75 -20.96 6.64
N LEU A 406 -65.31 -22.21 6.83
CA LEU A 406 -64.75 -23.00 7.95
C LEU A 406 -64.35 -24.42 7.42
N ILE A 407 -63.43 -25.08 8.13
CA ILE A 407 -63.33 -26.54 8.44
C ILE A 407 -62.67 -27.56 7.47
N GLY A 408 -61.69 -28.26 8.06
CA GLY A 408 -61.50 -29.72 8.01
C GLY A 408 -60.22 -30.15 7.28
N GLY A 409 -59.26 -30.90 7.82
CA GLY A 409 -59.18 -31.76 9.00
C GLY A 409 -58.36 -33.01 8.60
N GLY A 410 -57.44 -33.49 9.46
CA GLY A 410 -56.79 -34.79 9.26
C GLY A 410 -55.38 -34.91 9.84
N ALA A 411 -55.27 -35.57 10.99
CA ALA A 411 -54.04 -35.94 11.70
C ALA A 411 -53.61 -37.38 11.39
N VAL A 412 -52.31 -37.71 11.56
CA VAL A 412 -51.81 -39.06 11.86
C VAL A 412 -50.66 -38.97 12.87
N LEU A 413 -50.61 -39.97 13.76
CA LEU A 413 -50.03 -40.02 15.10
C LEU A 413 -49.21 -41.32 15.25
N ALA A 414 -48.07 -41.30 15.96
CA ALA A 414 -47.42 -42.40 16.74
C ALA A 414 -46.07 -41.86 17.28
N ALA A 415 -45.78 -41.64 18.58
CA ALA A 415 -45.72 -42.50 19.79
C ALA A 415 -44.69 -43.65 19.65
N VAL A 416 -43.68 -43.85 20.51
CA VAL A 416 -43.66 -44.18 21.97
C VAL A 416 -42.21 -43.97 22.50
N ALA A 417 -41.93 -43.18 23.56
CA ALA A 417 -41.65 -43.50 24.99
C ALA A 417 -40.51 -44.52 25.29
N GLY A 418 -39.63 -44.39 26.30
CA GLY A 418 -39.46 -43.42 27.39
C GLY A 418 -38.36 -43.85 28.41
N ALA A 419 -38.16 -43.02 29.46
CA ALA A 419 -37.67 -43.30 30.83
C ALA A 419 -36.18 -43.72 31.03
N LEU A 420 -35.46 -43.43 32.12
CA LEU A 420 -35.64 -42.69 33.38
C LEU A 420 -34.25 -42.53 34.07
N LEU A 421 -34.23 -41.72 35.13
CA LEU A 421 -33.14 -41.26 36.01
C LEU A 421 -32.20 -42.33 36.63
N GLY A 422 -30.99 -41.89 37.03
CA GLY A 422 -30.13 -42.57 38.01
C GLY A 422 -28.95 -41.70 38.47
N GLU A 423 -28.99 -41.24 39.73
CA GLU A 423 -27.91 -40.58 40.46
C GLU A 423 -26.78 -41.56 40.86
N GLY A 424 -25.58 -41.04 41.12
CA GLY A 424 -24.49 -41.79 41.74
C GLY A 424 -23.21 -40.97 41.90
N GLU A 425 -23.03 -40.38 43.08
CA GLU A 425 -21.78 -39.83 43.60
C GLU A 425 -20.75 -40.95 43.90
N GLY A 426 -19.46 -40.64 43.84
CA GLY A 426 -18.38 -41.52 44.31
C GLY A 426 -16.98 -40.99 43.96
N GLU A 427 -16.33 -40.40 44.95
CA GLU A 427 -14.95 -39.88 44.97
C GLU A 427 -13.88 -40.98 44.74
N GLY A 428 -12.68 -40.58 44.27
CA GLY A 428 -11.46 -41.35 44.51
C GLY A 428 -10.32 -41.21 43.48
N GLU A 429 -9.30 -40.44 43.87
CA GLU A 429 -7.87 -40.58 43.51
C GLU A 429 -7.33 -40.20 42.11
N ALA A 430 -6.54 -39.12 42.12
CA ALA A 430 -5.41 -38.87 41.21
C ALA A 430 -4.21 -39.76 41.63
N PRO A 431 -3.22 -40.07 40.75
CA PRO A 431 -2.21 -39.06 40.42
C PRO A 431 -1.59 -39.12 39.00
N THR A 432 -1.04 -37.96 38.59
CA THR A 432 0.13 -37.74 37.70
C THR A 432 0.36 -38.61 36.46
N ALA A 433 0.36 -37.99 35.27
CA ALA A 433 1.29 -38.36 34.19
C ALA A 433 1.57 -37.19 33.23
N GLN A 434 2.81 -37.16 32.77
CA GLN A 434 3.52 -36.09 32.08
C GLN A 434 3.09 -35.85 30.64
N ALA A 435 3.28 -34.62 30.20
CA ALA A 435 3.29 -34.21 28.80
C ALA A 435 4.39 -34.93 28.01
N SER A 436 4.06 -35.43 26.83
CA SER A 436 5.01 -35.81 25.79
C SER A 436 4.52 -35.29 24.43
N ALA A 437 5.41 -34.57 23.74
CA ALA A 437 5.22 -34.02 22.40
C ALA A 437 5.16 -35.12 21.34
N PRO A 438 4.53 -34.90 20.17
CA PRO A 438 4.70 -35.78 19.03
C PRO A 438 5.87 -35.34 18.14
N ALA A 439 6.64 -36.34 17.72
CA ALA A 439 7.85 -36.26 16.91
C ALA A 439 7.57 -36.03 15.41
N SER A 440 8.55 -35.43 14.74
CA SER A 440 8.69 -35.31 13.28
C SER A 440 8.82 -36.68 12.58
N PRO A 441 8.36 -36.83 11.33
CA PRO A 441 8.80 -37.90 10.44
C PRO A 441 9.91 -37.44 9.49
N ALA A 442 10.85 -38.35 9.23
CA ALA A 442 12.03 -38.18 8.42
C ALA A 442 11.80 -38.47 6.92
N GLY A 443 12.54 -37.71 6.09
CA GLY A 443 13.27 -38.10 4.88
C GLY A 443 12.67 -39.09 3.88
N THR A 444 12.44 -38.61 2.65
CA THR A 444 12.48 -39.45 1.44
C THR A 444 13.14 -38.64 0.31
N GLU A 445 14.26 -39.16 -0.20
CA GLU A 445 15.04 -38.59 -1.31
C GLU A 445 14.34 -38.76 -2.68
N PRO A 446 14.65 -37.91 -3.68
CA PRO A 446 14.07 -37.98 -5.03
C PRO A 446 14.88 -38.88 -5.97
N PRO A 447 14.28 -39.41 -7.06
CA PRO A 447 14.99 -40.25 -8.01
C PRO A 447 15.77 -39.44 -9.05
N THR A 448 16.97 -39.94 -9.36
CA THR A 448 17.85 -39.56 -10.46
C THR A 448 17.34 -40.09 -11.80
N VAL A 449 17.29 -39.26 -12.84
CA VAL A 449 17.06 -39.67 -14.23
C VAL A 449 18.35 -39.50 -15.01
N ALA A 450 18.80 -40.61 -15.59
CA ALA A 450 20.00 -40.73 -16.40
C ALA A 450 19.83 -40.07 -17.78
N SER A 451 20.86 -39.36 -18.23
CA SER A 451 21.02 -38.85 -19.58
C SER A 451 21.99 -39.74 -20.36
N THR A 452 21.50 -40.42 -21.40
CA THR A 452 22.30 -41.02 -22.47
C THR A 452 21.76 -40.53 -23.81
N GLY A 453 22.66 -40.14 -24.72
CA GLY A 453 22.32 -39.74 -26.09
C GLY A 453 23.34 -38.81 -26.71
N ALA A 454 24.41 -39.39 -27.27
CA ALA A 454 25.37 -38.72 -28.13
C ALA A 454 24.86 -38.68 -29.58
N VAL A 455 25.13 -37.57 -30.29
CA VAL A 455 25.33 -37.56 -31.75
C VAL A 455 26.36 -36.47 -32.12
N GLU A 456 27.14 -36.76 -33.16
CA GLU A 456 28.47 -36.25 -33.51
C GLU A 456 28.54 -34.94 -34.35
N ALA A 457 29.79 -34.48 -34.50
CA ALA A 457 30.43 -33.73 -35.62
C ALA A 457 30.66 -32.21 -35.43
N ALA A 458 31.80 -31.58 -35.75
CA ALA A 458 33.15 -32.03 -36.09
C ALA A 458 34.15 -30.83 -36.02
N THR A 459 35.35 -31.10 -35.48
CA THR A 459 36.74 -30.72 -35.85
C THR A 459 37.21 -29.28 -36.18
N SER A 460 38.35 -28.93 -35.56
CA SER A 460 39.59 -28.31 -36.13
C SER A 460 40.29 -27.41 -35.07
N ALA A 461 41.23 -27.92 -34.25
CA ALA A 461 42.68 -28.12 -34.47
C ALA A 461 43.55 -26.85 -34.31
N GLY A 462 44.56 -26.91 -33.42
CA GLY A 462 45.70 -25.98 -33.41
C GLY A 462 46.36 -25.74 -32.04
N GLU A 463 47.10 -26.72 -31.53
CA GLU A 463 48.17 -26.57 -30.51
C GLU A 463 49.51 -26.32 -31.24
N PRO A 464 50.60 -25.80 -30.60
CA PRO A 464 51.42 -26.68 -29.77
C PRO A 464 52.08 -26.07 -28.51
N ALA A 465 52.53 -27.01 -27.69
CA ALA A 465 53.20 -26.99 -26.40
C ALA A 465 54.60 -26.34 -26.34
N GLU A 466 55.03 -26.02 -25.12
CA GLU A 466 56.40 -26.30 -24.64
C GLU A 466 56.39 -26.55 -23.12
N ALA A 467 57.16 -27.56 -22.71
CA ALA A 467 57.22 -28.15 -21.36
C ALA A 467 58.60 -27.89 -20.73
N VAL A 468 58.70 -27.72 -19.40
CA VAL A 468 59.85 -28.16 -18.59
C VAL A 468 59.40 -28.49 -17.16
N ALA A 469 60.02 -29.52 -16.60
CA ALA A 469 59.72 -30.32 -15.41
C ALA A 469 60.35 -29.83 -14.08
N GLY A 470 59.99 -30.55 -13.00
CA GLY A 470 60.77 -30.77 -11.76
C GLY A 470 60.62 -29.66 -10.70
N GLU A 471 60.51 -29.91 -9.39
CA GLU A 471 60.75 -31.07 -8.53
C GLU A 471 59.84 -30.98 -7.29
N ALA A 472 59.69 -32.11 -6.62
CA ALA A 472 58.96 -32.31 -5.38
C ALA A 472 59.86 -32.04 -4.16
N GLU A 473 59.28 -31.53 -3.07
CA GLU A 473 59.63 -32.00 -1.72
C GLU A 473 58.50 -31.72 -0.70
N SER A 474 58.12 -32.82 -0.05
CA SER A 474 57.56 -33.04 1.30
C SER A 474 58.07 -32.06 2.39
N ALA A 475 57.51 -31.92 3.58
CA ALA A 475 56.33 -32.39 4.31
C ALA A 475 56.33 -31.65 5.67
N GLU A 476 55.26 -31.84 6.45
CA GLU A 476 55.18 -31.68 7.92
C GLU A 476 55.31 -30.26 8.49
N SER A 477 54.73 -29.91 9.63
CA SER A 477 53.60 -30.37 10.45
C SER A 477 53.49 -29.36 11.59
N ASP A 478 52.36 -29.39 12.29
CA ASP A 478 52.14 -28.87 13.65
C ASP A 478 52.01 -27.34 13.80
N ALA A 479 50.84 -26.82 14.20
CA ALA A 479 50.27 -26.90 15.56
C ALA A 479 51.24 -26.26 16.57
N GLU A 480 50.85 -25.38 17.47
CA GLU A 480 49.57 -25.19 18.15
C GLU A 480 49.65 -23.85 18.89
N THR A 481 48.49 -23.18 18.96
CA THR A 481 47.93 -22.41 20.08
C THR A 481 48.88 -21.84 21.15
N THR A 482 48.65 -20.57 21.48
CA THR A 482 48.19 -20.05 22.80
C THR A 482 48.66 -18.61 22.96
N THR A 483 47.74 -17.65 23.00
CA THR A 483 47.26 -16.96 24.23
C THR A 483 48.41 -16.35 25.02
N ALA A 484 48.38 -15.14 25.52
CA ALA A 484 47.32 -14.20 25.82
C ALA A 484 48.05 -12.94 26.32
N ASP A 485 47.36 -11.81 26.32
CA ASP A 485 47.44 -10.78 27.36
C ASP A 485 48.82 -10.09 27.55
N ASP A 486 48.93 -8.82 27.90
CA ASP A 486 47.98 -7.79 28.26
C ASP A 486 48.77 -6.47 28.22
N GLU A 487 48.01 -5.39 28.41
CA GLU A 487 48.44 -4.15 29.06
C GLU A 487 49.24 -3.09 28.26
N ASP A 488 48.53 -1.97 28.07
CA ASP A 488 48.87 -0.60 28.51
C ASP A 488 50.22 0.01 28.08
N ALA A 489 50.34 1.30 27.82
CA ALA A 489 49.49 2.44 27.55
C ALA A 489 50.49 3.62 27.36
N VAL A 490 49.96 4.77 26.96
CA VAL A 490 50.54 6.10 27.22
C VAL A 490 51.67 6.59 26.29
N GLU A 491 51.21 7.34 25.28
CA GLU A 491 51.46 8.79 25.10
C GLU A 491 52.86 9.36 24.77
N ALA A 492 52.79 10.38 23.91
CA ALA A 492 53.70 11.52 23.74
C ALA A 492 54.93 11.39 22.80
N THR A 493 54.74 11.97 21.62
CA THR A 493 55.76 12.62 20.76
C THR A 493 56.68 13.59 21.54
N PRO A 494 57.94 13.81 21.10
CA PRO A 494 58.20 14.97 20.23
C PRO A 494 59.29 14.78 19.16
N SER A 495 59.23 15.59 18.09
CA SER A 495 60.28 15.76 17.07
C SER A 495 61.52 16.51 17.63
N PRO A 496 62.72 16.40 17.02
CA PRO A 496 63.13 17.41 16.02
C PRO A 496 64.07 16.95 14.87
N THR A 497 63.78 17.44 13.67
CA THR A 497 64.62 18.12 12.65
C THR A 497 66.11 17.76 12.36
N ILE A 498 66.39 17.61 11.03
CA ILE A 498 67.57 18.04 10.21
C ILE A 498 68.51 16.96 9.58
N ALA A 499 68.31 16.81 8.26
CA ALA A 499 69.24 16.74 7.11
C ALA A 499 70.02 15.47 6.68
N LYS A 500 69.72 15.09 5.42
CA LYS A 500 70.58 14.64 4.29
C LYS A 500 71.34 13.30 4.50
N THR A 501 71.27 12.29 3.64
CA THR A 501 71.49 12.32 2.17
C THR A 501 71.17 10.92 1.59
N SER A 502 70.66 10.89 0.36
CA SER A 502 70.82 9.83 -0.68
C SER A 502 70.56 8.35 -0.36
N ALA A 503 69.49 7.77 -0.94
CA ALA A 503 69.52 6.41 -1.52
C ALA A 503 68.26 6.09 -2.37
N GLN A 504 68.50 5.87 -3.67
CA GLN A 504 67.91 4.85 -4.54
C GLN A 504 66.42 4.48 -4.39
N THR A 505 65.68 4.93 -5.40
CA THR A 505 64.32 4.54 -5.77
C THR A 505 64.23 3.02 -6.06
N LYS A 506 63.79 2.22 -5.08
CA LYS A 506 63.28 0.86 -5.33
C LYS A 506 61.83 0.96 -5.82
N LYS A 507 61.64 0.70 -7.11
CA LYS A 507 60.34 0.43 -7.75
C LYS A 507 59.66 -0.74 -7.03
N LYS A 508 58.64 -0.45 -6.22
CA LYS A 508 57.75 -1.47 -5.66
C LYS A 508 56.83 -1.94 -6.80
N LYS A 509 56.98 -3.20 -7.20
CA LYS A 509 56.19 -3.89 -8.22
C LYS A 509 54.73 -3.90 -7.72
N ALA A 510 53.87 -3.15 -8.40
CA ALA A 510 52.43 -3.13 -8.11
C ALA A 510 51.88 -4.54 -8.35
N ALA A 511 51.17 -5.06 -7.35
CA ALA A 511 50.41 -6.28 -7.48
C ALA A 511 49.29 -6.03 -8.50
N THR A 512 49.28 -6.83 -9.57
CA THR A 512 48.24 -6.81 -10.59
C THR A 512 46.97 -7.41 -9.99
N THR A 513 46.10 -6.56 -9.45
CA THR A 513 44.73 -6.93 -9.09
C THR A 513 43.92 -7.15 -10.36
N SER A 514 43.30 -8.32 -10.49
CA SER A 514 42.35 -8.62 -11.56
C SER A 514 41.27 -7.53 -11.65
N PRO A 515 40.87 -7.09 -12.87
CA PRO A 515 39.97 -5.95 -13.04
C PRO A 515 38.60 -6.25 -12.44
N LYS A 516 38.16 -5.40 -11.51
CA LYS A 516 36.86 -5.50 -10.87
C LYS A 516 35.77 -5.28 -11.92
N ALA A 517 34.79 -6.18 -12.00
CA ALA A 517 33.69 -6.08 -12.95
C ALA A 517 32.90 -4.79 -12.73
N SER A 518 32.55 -4.08 -13.80
CA SER A 518 31.83 -2.82 -13.69
C SER A 518 30.37 -3.03 -13.28
N VAL A 519 29.97 -2.43 -12.16
CA VAL A 519 28.60 -2.53 -11.60
C VAL A 519 27.76 -1.31 -11.98
N ASP A 520 26.46 -1.29 -11.66
CA ASP A 520 25.62 -0.11 -11.88
C ASP A 520 26.02 1.03 -10.93
N CYS A 521 26.09 2.27 -11.43
CA CYS A 521 26.48 3.40 -10.58
C CYS A 521 25.43 3.72 -9.51
N SER A 522 25.93 4.09 -8.31
CA SER A 522 25.07 4.52 -7.21
C SER A 522 24.22 5.74 -7.58
N SER A 523 23.10 5.93 -6.89
CA SER A 523 22.23 7.10 -7.06
C SER A 523 22.97 8.42 -6.82
N GLY A 524 23.95 8.44 -5.90
CA GLY A 524 24.81 9.59 -5.64
C GLY A 524 25.66 9.98 -6.85
N VAL A 525 26.27 9.00 -7.54
CA VAL A 525 27.04 9.25 -8.77
C VAL A 525 26.11 9.71 -9.90
N LYS A 526 24.93 9.08 -10.04
CA LYS A 526 23.91 9.48 -11.03
C LYS A 526 23.45 10.92 -10.82
N SER A 527 23.23 11.33 -9.57
CA SER A 527 22.85 12.70 -9.19
C SER A 527 23.99 13.69 -9.48
N TYR A 528 25.21 13.35 -9.09
CA TYR A 528 26.38 14.19 -9.37
C TYR A 528 26.59 14.40 -10.88
N VAL A 529 26.42 13.37 -11.69
CA VAL A 529 26.48 13.48 -13.16
C VAL A 529 25.40 14.41 -13.72
N ARG A 530 24.18 14.42 -13.18
CA ARG A 530 23.13 15.38 -13.59
C ARG A 530 23.50 16.84 -13.31
N THR A 531 24.34 17.11 -12.31
CA THR A 531 24.85 18.48 -12.06
C THR A 531 25.88 18.91 -13.11
N LEU A 532 26.64 17.95 -13.66
CA LEU A 532 27.64 18.19 -14.71
C LEU A 532 27.01 18.22 -16.11
N LEU A 533 25.94 17.47 -16.31
CA LEU A 533 25.15 17.38 -17.54
C LEU A 533 23.70 17.78 -17.23
N PRO A 534 23.42 19.07 -17.02
CA PRO A 534 22.05 19.52 -16.78
C PRO A 534 21.17 19.24 -18.01
N PRO A 535 19.86 19.00 -17.81
CA PRO A 535 18.92 18.81 -18.91
C PRO A 535 18.75 20.12 -19.69
N GLY A 536 18.84 20.03 -21.01
CA GLY A 536 18.55 21.11 -21.95
C GLY A 536 17.25 20.91 -22.71
N GLU A 537 16.99 21.81 -23.67
CA GLU A 537 15.81 21.76 -24.56
C GLU A 537 16.11 21.12 -25.93
N GLY A 538 17.36 20.71 -26.17
CA GLY A 538 17.78 20.04 -27.40
C GLY A 538 17.30 18.58 -27.53
N PRO A 539 17.59 17.93 -28.68
CA PRO A 539 17.24 16.54 -28.90
C PRO A 539 17.90 15.61 -27.85
N VAL A 540 17.11 14.70 -27.31
CA VAL A 540 17.55 13.73 -26.29
C VAL A 540 18.49 12.71 -26.93
N VAL A 541 19.70 12.59 -26.40
CA VAL A 541 20.66 11.54 -26.76
C VAL A 541 20.79 10.51 -25.65
N ARG A 542 20.99 9.25 -26.03
CA ARG A 542 21.28 8.16 -25.08
C ARG A 542 22.78 7.97 -24.93
N LEU A 543 23.28 8.21 -23.72
CA LEU A 543 24.66 8.02 -23.33
C LEU A 543 24.80 6.82 -22.38
N VAL A 544 25.97 6.20 -22.37
CA VAL A 544 26.44 5.31 -21.30
C VAL A 544 27.56 6.04 -20.57
N ILE A 545 27.33 6.34 -19.30
CA ILE A 545 28.31 6.99 -18.42
C ILE A 545 29.07 5.91 -17.67
N LYS A 546 30.40 6.01 -17.62
CA LYS A 546 31.29 5.09 -16.87
C LYS A 546 32.17 5.87 -15.91
N ALA A 547 32.30 5.40 -14.68
CA ALA A 547 33.30 5.82 -13.71
C ALA A 547 34.34 4.71 -13.53
N ASN A 548 35.63 5.04 -13.71
CA ASN A 548 36.71 4.08 -13.46
C ASN A 548 37.02 3.95 -11.97
N GLU A 549 37.98 3.08 -11.61
CA GLU A 549 38.39 2.85 -10.21
C GLU A 549 38.86 4.12 -9.47
N ALA A 550 39.37 5.11 -10.20
CA ALA A 550 39.79 6.40 -9.64
C ALA A 550 38.64 7.43 -9.56
N GLY A 551 37.43 7.07 -9.98
CA GLY A 551 36.25 7.97 -10.02
C GLY A 551 36.23 8.91 -11.23
N ALA A 552 37.09 8.73 -12.23
CA ALA A 552 37.07 9.54 -13.44
C ALA A 552 35.89 9.13 -14.34
N LEU A 553 35.10 10.13 -14.77
CA LEU A 553 33.90 9.94 -15.58
C LEU A 553 34.20 10.01 -17.07
N THR A 554 33.57 9.13 -17.83
CA THR A 554 33.56 9.12 -19.30
C THR A 554 32.16 8.84 -19.83
N ALA A 555 31.88 9.28 -21.06
CA ALA A 555 30.61 9.00 -21.74
C ALA A 555 30.86 8.30 -23.08
N THR A 556 30.00 7.35 -23.45
CA THR A 556 30.03 6.62 -24.74
C THR A 556 28.62 6.44 -25.30
N GLY A 557 28.47 6.33 -26.62
CA GLY A 557 27.18 6.10 -27.29
C GLY A 557 26.45 7.41 -27.63
N GLY A 558 26.10 7.59 -28.91
CA GLY A 558 25.40 8.78 -29.42
C GLY A 558 26.32 9.88 -29.99
N ALA A 559 25.77 10.70 -30.90
CA ALA A 559 26.51 11.76 -31.60
C ALA A 559 27.04 12.88 -30.67
N ALA A 560 26.46 13.05 -29.48
CA ALA A 560 26.87 14.07 -28.51
C ALA A 560 27.81 13.54 -27.40
N ALA A 561 28.38 12.33 -27.56
CA ALA A 561 29.27 11.74 -26.57
C ALA A 561 30.52 12.59 -26.30
N GLU A 562 31.08 13.26 -27.32
CA GLU A 562 32.25 14.14 -27.15
C GLU A 562 31.93 15.41 -26.36
N ALA A 563 30.75 16.02 -26.58
CA ALA A 563 30.29 17.17 -25.81
C ALA A 563 30.06 16.80 -24.34
N ALA A 564 29.48 15.62 -24.09
CA ALA A 564 29.31 15.09 -22.74
C ALA A 564 30.66 14.81 -22.07
N LYS A 565 31.62 14.19 -22.77
CA LYS A 565 32.98 13.95 -22.25
C LYS A 565 33.67 15.24 -21.81
N ALA A 566 33.56 16.32 -22.59
CA ALA A 566 34.17 17.60 -22.25
C ALA A 566 33.66 18.16 -20.92
N ARG A 567 32.33 18.07 -20.68
CA ARG A 567 31.72 18.53 -19.42
C ARG A 567 32.04 17.63 -18.23
N LEU A 568 32.07 16.31 -18.45
CA LEU A 568 32.40 15.35 -17.40
C LEU A 568 33.85 15.45 -16.92
N ARG A 569 34.79 15.91 -17.76
CA ARG A 569 36.17 16.21 -17.35
C ARG A 569 36.27 17.30 -16.28
N GLY A 570 35.27 18.16 -16.15
CA GLY A 570 35.17 19.15 -15.07
C GLY A 570 34.68 18.56 -13.74
N GLY A 571 34.26 17.29 -13.72
CA GLY A 571 33.82 16.60 -12.51
C GLY A 571 34.97 16.22 -11.59
N SER A 572 34.75 16.32 -10.28
CA SER A 572 35.72 15.90 -9.26
C SER A 572 35.68 14.38 -9.08
N ALA A 573 36.76 13.71 -9.46
CA ALA A 573 36.93 12.27 -9.26
C ALA A 573 36.82 11.87 -7.77
N ALA A 574 37.29 12.73 -6.86
CA ALA A 574 37.14 12.53 -5.42
C ALA A 574 35.67 12.57 -4.96
N LYS A 575 34.83 13.45 -5.53
CA LYS A 575 33.38 13.44 -5.25
C LYS A 575 32.71 12.20 -5.81
N VAL A 576 33.10 11.75 -7.01
CA VAL A 576 32.59 10.51 -7.61
C VAL A 576 32.95 9.32 -6.74
N ALA A 577 34.20 9.20 -6.30
CA ALA A 577 34.64 8.14 -5.39
C ALA A 577 33.88 8.17 -4.06
N LYS A 578 33.68 9.35 -3.47
CA LYS A 578 32.88 9.52 -2.25
C LYS A 578 31.42 9.05 -2.44
N HIS A 579 30.80 9.36 -3.57
CA HIS A 579 29.42 8.97 -3.86
C HIS A 579 29.27 7.50 -4.31
N ALA A 580 30.30 6.94 -4.93
CA ALA A 580 30.31 5.56 -5.42
C ALA A 580 30.64 4.56 -4.31
N GLY A 581 31.51 4.92 -3.35
CA GLY A 581 32.04 3.98 -2.36
C GLY A 581 32.70 2.79 -3.05
N ASP A 582 32.34 1.58 -2.61
CA ASP A 582 32.87 0.32 -3.18
C ASP A 582 32.30 -0.04 -4.55
N ALA A 583 31.38 0.76 -5.10
CA ALA A 583 30.78 0.51 -6.41
C ALA A 583 31.68 0.88 -7.60
N LEU A 584 32.92 1.34 -7.40
CA LEU A 584 33.85 1.57 -8.51
C LEU A 584 34.55 0.28 -8.95
N PRO A 585 34.74 0.05 -10.27
CA PRO A 585 34.26 0.86 -11.39
C PRO A 585 32.76 0.68 -11.64
N CYS A 586 32.04 1.72 -12.06
CA CYS A 586 30.59 1.64 -12.33
C CYS A 586 30.17 2.21 -13.70
N HIS A 587 28.97 1.85 -14.17
CA HIS A 587 28.36 2.43 -15.36
C HIS A 587 26.84 2.59 -15.22
N PHE A 588 26.23 3.46 -16.03
CA PHE A 588 24.76 3.54 -16.15
C PHE A 588 24.34 4.19 -17.48
N ARG A 589 23.10 3.94 -17.91
CA ARG A 589 22.49 4.61 -19.07
C ARG A 589 21.91 5.96 -18.66
N TYR A 590 22.18 6.99 -19.46
CA TYR A 590 21.78 8.36 -19.18
C TYR A 590 21.18 9.01 -20.43
N GLU A 591 19.96 9.52 -20.32
CA GLU A 591 19.32 10.30 -21.37
C GLU A 591 19.61 11.78 -21.13
N TRP A 592 20.23 12.43 -22.12
CA TRP A 592 20.69 13.81 -22.00
C TRP A 592 20.19 14.64 -23.18
N ALA A 593 19.42 15.68 -22.90
CA ALA A 593 19.14 16.74 -23.87
C ALA A 593 20.24 17.80 -23.76
N GLN A 594 20.95 18.05 -24.85
CA GLN A 594 22.01 19.06 -24.84
C GLN A 594 21.38 20.46 -24.65
N PRO A 595 21.87 21.29 -23.71
CA PRO A 595 21.47 22.68 -23.63
C PRO A 595 21.96 23.47 -24.85
N PRO A 596 21.23 24.52 -25.26
CA PRO A 596 21.47 25.28 -26.49
C PRO A 596 22.89 25.84 -26.60
#